data_AF-A0A3D2UDJ1-F1
#
_entry.id   AF-A0A3D2UDJ1-F1
#
_cell.length_a   1.000
_cell.length_b   1.000
_cell.length_c   1.000
_cell.angle_alpha   90.00
_cell.angle_beta   90.00
_cell.angle_gamma   90.00
#
_symmetry.space_group_name_H-M   'P 1'
#
loop_
_entity.id
_entity.type
_entity.pdbx_description
1 polymer ?
#
loop_
_entity_poly.entity_id
_entity_poly.type
_entity_poly.pdbx_seq_one_letter_code
_entity_poly.pdbx_strand_id
1 'polypeptide(L)'
;DGKAETLLNGESPWLLHVGLYAYRRDYLLELTRLPVSPLEQLEQLEQLRALQHGASIGVRVAEHSAVGIDTPEDYARFVARTPNSREGRAA
;
A
#
# COMPACT_ATOMS: atom_id res chain seq x y z
N ASP A 1 4.98 -17.08 9.16
CA ASP A 1 4.93 -18.53 8.84
C ASP A 1 5.04 -18.83 7.33
N GLY A 2 5.51 -17.90 6.46
CA GLY A 2 5.75 -18.17 5.03
C GLY A 2 4.50 -18.46 4.16
N LYS A 3 3.32 -18.63 4.78
CA LYS A 3 2.07 -18.99 4.11
C LYS A 3 1.52 -17.86 3.23
N ALA A 4 1.67 -16.60 3.63
CA ALA A 4 1.18 -15.46 2.86
C ALA A 4 1.88 -15.34 1.50
N GLU A 5 3.22 -15.46 1.46
CA GLU A 5 4.00 -15.43 0.23
C GLU A 5 3.62 -16.59 -0.72
N THR A 6 3.30 -17.76 -0.17
CA THR A 6 2.86 -18.92 -0.96
C THR A 6 1.48 -18.70 -1.58
N LEU A 7 0.56 -18.02 -0.88
CA LEU A 7 -0.77 -17.68 -1.40
C LEU A 7 -0.73 -16.57 -2.47
N LEU A 8 0.31 -15.73 -2.45
CA LEU A 8 0.53 -14.67 -3.44
C LEU A 8 1.16 -15.18 -4.74
N ASN A 9 1.77 -16.37 -4.71
CA ASN A 9 2.53 -16.94 -5.84
C ASN A 9 1.72 -17.89 -6.74
N GLY A 10 0.43 -18.10 -6.45
CA GLY A 10 -0.50 -18.85 -7.31
C GLY A 10 -1.44 -17.92 -8.09
N GLU A 11 -2.08 -18.43 -9.16
CA GLU A 11 -3.18 -17.72 -9.82
C GLU A 11 -4.35 -17.57 -8.83
N SER A 12 -4.50 -16.36 -8.30
CA SER A 12 -5.57 -16.00 -7.38
C SER A 12 -6.56 -15.09 -8.09
N PRO A 13 -7.88 -15.33 -7.98
CA PRO A 13 -8.88 -14.37 -8.48
C PRO A 13 -8.94 -13.09 -7.63
N TRP A 14 -8.25 -13.06 -6.49
CA TRP A 14 -8.26 -11.96 -5.53
C TRP A 14 -7.11 -10.99 -5.80
N LEU A 15 -7.42 -9.68 -5.76
CA LEU A 15 -6.42 -8.62 -5.87
C LEU A 15 -6.00 -8.14 -4.49
N LEU A 16 -4.70 -8.08 -4.24
CA LEU A 16 -4.14 -7.50 -3.02
C LEU A 16 -4.12 -5.97 -3.15
N HIS A 17 -4.71 -5.28 -2.17
CA HIS A 17 -4.62 -3.82 -2.09
C HIS A 17 -3.20 -3.40 -1.66
N VAL A 18 -2.59 -2.51 -2.43
CA VAL A 18 -1.30 -1.89 -2.10
C VAL A 18 -1.56 -0.49 -1.55
N GLY A 19 -0.96 -0.16 -0.39
CA GLY A 19 -1.15 1.10 0.33
C GLY A 19 -0.55 2.35 -0.35
N LEU A 20 -0.55 2.42 -1.67
CA LEU A 20 -0.14 3.59 -2.44
C LEU A 20 -1.40 4.35 -2.89
N TYR A 21 -1.46 5.63 -2.57
CA TYR A 21 -2.61 6.47 -2.87
C TYR A 21 -2.19 7.77 -3.55
N ALA A 22 -3.07 8.28 -4.41
CA ALA A 22 -2.97 9.60 -5.00
C ALA A 22 -4.26 10.36 -4.70
N TYR A 23 -4.13 11.54 -4.08
CA TYR A 23 -5.27 12.38 -3.71
C TYR A 23 -5.18 13.74 -4.38
N ARG A 24 -6.35 14.32 -4.71
CA ARG A 24 -6.43 15.77 -4.88
C ARG A 24 -6.25 16.42 -3.51
N ARG A 25 -5.48 17.51 -3.46
CA ARG A 25 -5.10 18.18 -2.21
C ARG A 25 -6.32 18.59 -1.38
N ASP A 26 -7.28 19.25 -2.01
CA ASP A 26 -8.51 19.73 -1.40
C ASP A 26 -9.30 18.58 -0.76
N TYR A 27 -9.48 17.49 -1.51
CA TYR A 27 -10.17 16.30 -1.02
C TYR A 27 -9.44 15.64 0.15
N LEU A 28 -8.10 15.56 0.12
CA LEU A 28 -7.34 15.00 1.25
C LEU A 28 -7.59 15.81 2.53
N LEU A 29 -7.62 17.14 2.44
CA LEU A 29 -7.89 18.01 3.59
C LEU A 29 -9.33 17.90 4.10
N GLU A 30 -10.28 17.58 3.22
CA GLU A 30 -11.67 17.28 3.60
C GLU A 30 -11.76 15.91 4.30
N LEU A 31 -11.16 14.87 3.70
CA LEU A 31 -11.18 13.51 4.21
C LEU A 31 -10.66 13.40 5.64
N THR A 32 -9.59 14.14 5.99
CA THR A 32 -9.05 14.13 7.36
C THR A 32 -9.98 14.75 8.40
N ARG A 33 -10.98 15.54 7.98
CA ARG A 33 -11.98 16.16 8.87
C ARG A 33 -13.26 15.33 9.00
N LEU A 34 -13.45 14.35 8.12
CA LEU A 34 -14.60 13.47 8.21
C LEU A 34 -14.49 12.60 9.48
N PRO A 35 -15.63 12.34 10.15
CA PRO A 35 -15.65 11.43 11.28
C PRO A 35 -15.20 10.04 10.84
N VAL A 36 -14.57 9.30 11.77
CA VAL A 36 -14.24 7.89 11.57
C VAL A 36 -15.53 7.13 11.27
N SER A 37 -15.52 6.36 10.19
CA SER A 37 -16.72 5.66 9.71
C SER A 37 -16.92 4.31 10.42
N PRO A 38 -18.16 3.78 10.55
CA PRO A 38 -18.38 2.49 11.22
C PRO A 38 -17.61 1.32 10.58
N LEU A 39 -17.48 1.28 9.25
CA LEU A 39 -16.74 0.21 8.57
C LEU A 39 -15.24 0.35 8.74
N GLU A 40 -14.72 1.58 8.77
CA GLU A 40 -13.33 1.82 9.11
C GLU A 40 -12.99 1.28 10.51
N GLN A 41 -13.87 1.47 11.50
CA GLN A 41 -13.65 0.91 12.84
C GLN A 41 -13.74 -0.61 12.86
N LEU A 42 -14.67 -1.20 12.11
CA LEU A 42 -14.87 -2.64 12.09
C LEU A 42 -13.70 -3.37 11.40
N GLU A 43 -13.26 -2.87 10.25
CA GLU A 43 -12.28 -3.52 9.39
C GLU A 43 -10.85 -3.00 9.62
N GLN A 44 -10.70 -1.90 10.37
CA GLN A 44 -9.43 -1.19 10.55
C GLN A 44 -8.83 -0.72 9.20
N LEU A 45 -9.69 -0.25 8.29
CA LEU A 45 -9.32 0.19 6.94
C LEU A 45 -9.75 1.64 6.70
N GLU A 46 -8.80 2.57 6.72
CA GLU A 46 -9.03 4.02 6.58
C GLU A 46 -9.75 4.41 5.28
N GLN A 47 -9.45 3.71 4.17
CA GLN A 47 -10.04 4.01 2.86
C GLN A 47 -11.57 3.80 2.82
N LEU A 48 -12.13 3.03 3.77
CA LEU A 48 -13.58 2.85 3.88
C LEU A 48 -14.29 4.15 4.29
N ARG A 49 -13.61 5.06 5.00
CA ARG A 49 -14.16 6.38 5.33
C ARG A 49 -14.55 7.15 4.08
N ALA A 50 -13.65 7.18 3.10
CA ALA A 50 -13.88 7.85 1.83
C ALA A 50 -15.13 7.28 1.11
N LEU A 51 -15.25 5.96 1.04
CA LEU A 51 -16.38 5.28 0.40
C LEU A 51 -17.70 5.52 1.12
N GLN A 52 -17.73 5.44 2.45
CA GLN A 52 -18.95 5.66 3.23
C GLN A 52 -19.47 7.10 3.17
N HIS A 53 -18.57 8.07 2.94
CA HIS A 53 -18.94 9.47 2.71
C HIS A 53 -19.19 9.81 1.23
N GLY A 54 -19.35 8.81 0.37
CA GLY A 54 -19.80 8.97 -1.01
C GLY A 54 -18.70 9.29 -2.03
N ALA A 55 -17.43 9.22 -1.64
CA ALA A 55 -16.34 9.34 -2.60
C ALA A 55 -16.15 8.04 -3.39
N SER A 56 -15.53 8.17 -4.57
CA SER A 56 -15.09 7.04 -5.37
C SER A 56 -13.58 6.88 -5.30
N ILE A 57 -13.10 5.64 -5.29
CA ILE A 57 -11.69 5.31 -5.34
C ILE A 57 -11.40 4.67 -6.69
N GLY A 58 -10.57 5.35 -7.50
CA GLY A 58 -10.03 4.77 -8.72
C GLY A 58 -8.94 3.74 -8.39
N VAL A 59 -9.04 2.54 -8.94
CA VAL A 59 -8.07 1.46 -8.72
C VAL A 59 -7.46 1.02 -10.07
N ARG A 60 -6.19 0.64 -10.02
CA ARG A 60 -5.45 0.04 -11.15
C ARG A 60 -4.65 -1.15 -10.64
N VAL A 61 -4.60 -2.21 -11.45
CA VAL A 61 -3.72 -3.36 -11.19
C VAL A 61 -2.29 -2.94 -11.50
N ALA A 62 -1.39 -3.10 -10.53
CA ALA A 62 0.03 -2.88 -10.73
C ALA A 62 0.69 -4.18 -11.22
N GLU A 63 1.61 -4.06 -12.17
CA GLU A 63 2.39 -5.22 -12.68
C GLU A 63 3.35 -5.76 -11.62
N HIS A 64 3.80 -4.89 -10.72
CA HIS A 64 4.77 -5.22 -9.68
C HIS A 64 4.34 -4.56 -8.37
N SER A 65 4.47 -5.26 -7.26
CA SER A 65 4.36 -4.70 -5.91
C SER A 65 5.74 -4.57 -5.27
N ALA A 66 5.92 -3.55 -4.44
CA ALA A 66 7.10 -3.43 -3.61
C ALA A 66 6.88 -4.22 -2.31
N VAL A 67 7.91 -4.95 -1.87
CA VAL A 67 7.93 -5.58 -0.56
C VAL A 67 8.42 -4.55 0.45
N GLY A 68 7.65 -4.35 1.52
CA GLY A 68 8.02 -3.51 2.67
C GLY A 68 9.32 -3.97 3.33
N ILE A 69 9.93 -3.06 4.09
CA ILE A 69 11.07 -3.38 4.97
C ILE A 69 10.61 -3.15 6.39
N ASP A 70 10.14 -4.20 7.04
CA ASP A 70 9.51 -4.12 8.36
C ASP A 70 10.30 -4.89 9.43
N THR A 71 11.21 -5.78 9.01
CA THR A 71 12.10 -6.57 9.88
C THR A 71 13.59 -6.36 9.55
N PRO A 72 14.50 -6.66 10.51
CA PRO A 72 15.94 -6.68 10.24
C PRO A 72 16.33 -7.57 9.05
N GLU A 73 15.64 -8.70 8.88
CA GLU A 73 15.83 -9.62 7.77
C GLU A 73 15.43 -9.00 6.43
N ASP A 74 14.33 -8.22 6.39
CA ASP A 74 13.92 -7.52 5.17
C ASP A 74 14.96 -6.50 4.74
N TYR A 75 15.53 -5.79 5.72
CA TYR A 75 16.61 -4.84 5.49
C TYR A 75 17.87 -5.53 4.97
N ALA A 76 18.28 -6.65 5.58
CA ALA A 76 19.41 -7.44 5.10
C ALA A 76 19.21 -7.91 3.64
N ARG A 77 17.99 -8.38 3.29
CA ARG A 77 17.63 -8.72 1.90
C ARG A 77 17.68 -7.50 0.97
N PHE A 78 17.26 -6.33 1.42
CA PHE A 78 17.34 -5.09 0.64
C PHE A 78 18.79 -4.66 0.37
N VAL A 79 19.66 -4.71 1.38
CA VAL A 79 21.08 -4.37 1.23
C VAL A 79 21.78 -5.36 0.29
N ALA A 80 21.51 -6.66 0.42
CA ALA A 80 22.10 -7.67 -0.44
C ALA A 80 21.74 -7.48 -1.93
N ARG A 81 20.51 -7.06 -2.24
CA ARG A 81 20.05 -6.80 -3.63
C ARG A 81 20.42 -5.42 -4.18
N THR A 82 20.81 -4.48 -3.32
CA THR A 82 21.13 -3.10 -3.69
C THR A 82 22.60 -2.81 -3.38
N PRO A 83 23.55 -3.33 -4.17
CA PRO A 83 24.96 -3.00 -3.97
C PRO A 83 25.14 -1.49 -4.12
N ASN A 84 25.89 -0.91 -3.17
CA ASN A 84 26.14 0.51 -2.93
C ASN A 84 26.17 1.37 -4.23
N SER A 85 25.02 1.88 -4.67
CA SER A 85 24.88 2.70 -5.88
C SER A 85 25.22 4.17 -5.59
N ARG A 86 26.41 4.41 -5.02
CA ARG A 86 26.94 5.77 -4.84
C ARG A 86 27.52 6.36 -6.13
N GLU A 87 27.53 5.60 -7.22
CA GLU A 87 27.87 6.09 -8.56
C GLU A 87 26.57 6.24 -9.38
N GLY A 88 26.06 7.46 -9.56
CA GLY A 88 24.97 7.68 -10.53
C GLY A 88 23.99 8.83 -10.30
N ARG A 89 24.04 9.57 -9.18
CA ARG A 89 23.29 10.83 -9.03
C ARG A 89 24.21 12.04 -9.16
N ALA A 90 24.75 12.21 -10.36
CA ALA A 90 25.26 13.48 -10.85
C ALA A 90 24.77 13.63 -12.30
N ALA A 91 23.55 14.14 -12.46
CA ALA A 91 23.02 14.91 -13.61
C ALA A 91 21.59 15.33 -13.29
#